data_AF-A0A0D7AF38-F1
#
_entry.id   AF-A0A0D7AF38-F1
#
_cell.length_a   1.000
_cell.length_b   1.000
_cell.length_c   1.000
_cell.angle_alpha   90.00
_cell.angle_beta   90.00
_cell.angle_gamma   90.00
#
_symmetry.space_group_name_H-M   'P 1'
#
loop_
_entity.id
_entity.type
_entity.pdbx_description
1 polymer ?
#
loop_
_entity_poly.entity_id
_entity_poly.type
_entity_poly.pdbx_seq_one_letter_code
_entity_poly.pdbx_strand_id
1 'polypeptide(L)'
;MSIAMESCECPRFLVHLYCSSSSPRKDAALLETGRKTIQDASAYSVWRYTHSQQVLFNQSSSERISSFVYNRVQPLVDCPQYTPRLKEWGEPVTDGDDIFDMHSLEEFKSTNFDFLADSIPIFRHAISNKRDSADSEARPPNLKKRRIAPDLETGSLVKIIALPHARLAPFTNKPANIPESLKPFAKTLPKPLPPLSEIPPLLPYQRNAWIVPIRGTMPWNTCTSAAIWSAQSPHNPVPVHTTLPDPETVPDLSSSLIVWNFHAVECFWSFLVSLQANRKLGDIGLSFQWARSKSSDRPPSLSALDYIKVTHDAPYSMHMRTLLDLWQYEPVKAERRSETSTARENMDPPMETKRLELAKDFCAPKTSEKIRVLKRAVLALVDNRNKGILYS
;
A
#
# COMPACT_ATOMS: atom_id res chain seq x y z
N MET A 1 60.99 -24.14 32.91
CA MET A 1 59.54 -24.07 32.61
C MET A 1 59.38 -23.23 31.35
N SER A 2 59.31 -23.87 30.18
CA SER A 2 59.02 -23.20 28.92
C SER A 2 57.51 -23.14 28.72
N ILE A 3 56.96 -21.93 28.67
CA ILE A 3 55.54 -21.69 28.38
C ILE A 3 55.40 -21.72 26.85
N ALA A 4 54.68 -22.71 26.34
CA ALA A 4 54.29 -22.77 24.94
C ALA A 4 53.34 -21.59 24.67
N MET A 5 53.73 -20.67 23.80
CA MET A 5 52.83 -19.65 23.28
C MET A 5 51.87 -20.32 22.29
N GLU A 6 50.61 -20.45 22.69
CA GLU A 6 49.52 -20.83 21.79
C GLU A 6 49.47 -19.84 20.63
N SER A 7 49.53 -20.39 19.42
CA SER A 7 49.41 -19.64 18.17
C SER A 7 48.01 -19.01 18.10
N CYS A 8 47.94 -17.70 18.35
CA CYS A 8 46.73 -16.93 18.20
C CYS A 8 46.29 -16.96 16.72
N GLU A 9 45.16 -17.61 16.42
CA GLU A 9 44.60 -17.64 15.07
C GLU A 9 44.33 -16.22 14.56
N CYS A 10 44.93 -15.85 13.42
CA CYS A 10 44.65 -14.56 12.79
C CYS A 10 43.15 -14.48 12.42
N PRO A 11 42.45 -13.39 12.79
CA PRO A 11 41.06 -13.22 12.40
C PRO A 11 40.91 -13.20 10.87
N ARG A 12 39.98 -14.00 10.37
CA ARG A 12 39.57 -14.00 8.95
C ARG A 12 38.67 -12.80 8.69
N PHE A 13 39.12 -11.87 7.87
CA PHE A 13 38.30 -10.74 7.42
C PHE A 13 37.73 -10.99 6.02
N LEU A 14 36.48 -10.57 5.81
CA LEU A 14 35.79 -10.65 4.53
C LEU A 14 35.54 -9.22 4.02
N VAL A 15 36.08 -8.89 2.84
CA VAL A 15 35.91 -7.57 2.21
C VAL A 15 34.83 -7.68 1.13
N HIS A 16 33.74 -6.91 1.29
CA HIS A 16 32.68 -6.82 0.29
C HIS A 16 32.88 -5.58 -0.59
N LEU A 17 32.87 -5.79 -1.91
CA LEU A 17 32.83 -4.71 -2.90
C LEU A 17 31.41 -4.63 -3.48
N TYR A 18 30.70 -3.55 -3.20
CA TYR A 18 29.43 -3.26 -3.85
C TYR A 18 29.68 -2.38 -5.08
N CYS A 19 29.60 -2.98 -6.27
CA CYS A 19 29.69 -2.26 -7.52
C CYS A 19 28.33 -2.30 -8.23
N SER A 20 27.78 -1.14 -8.57
CA SER A 20 26.45 -1.03 -9.22
C SER A 20 26.47 -1.36 -10.72
N SER A 21 27.64 -1.72 -11.28
CA SER A 21 27.77 -2.12 -12.68
C SER A 21 27.68 -3.64 -12.83
N SER A 22 26.88 -4.11 -13.79
CA SER A 22 26.63 -5.53 -14.07
C SER A 22 27.84 -6.35 -14.55
N SER A 23 29.00 -5.73 -14.74
CA SER A 23 30.25 -6.43 -15.06
C SER A 23 31.13 -6.61 -13.81
N PRO A 24 31.51 -7.85 -13.43
CA PRO A 24 32.45 -8.06 -12.34
C PRO A 24 33.84 -7.55 -12.74
N ARG A 25 34.20 -6.33 -12.31
CA ARG A 25 35.57 -5.82 -12.41
C ARG A 25 36.42 -6.50 -11.34
N LYS A 26 37.32 -7.38 -11.77
CA LYS A 26 38.41 -7.91 -10.94
C LYS A 26 39.51 -6.86 -10.84
N ASP A 27 39.27 -5.81 -10.05
CA ASP A 27 40.26 -4.75 -9.87
C ASP A 27 41.27 -5.17 -8.79
N ALA A 28 42.34 -5.85 -9.22
CA ALA A 28 43.38 -6.37 -8.32
C ALA A 28 44.00 -5.27 -7.44
N ALA A 29 44.10 -4.04 -7.97
CA ALA A 29 44.59 -2.88 -7.24
C ALA A 29 43.68 -2.50 -6.05
N LEU A 30 42.36 -2.68 -6.19
CA LEU A 30 41.41 -2.33 -5.14
C LEU A 30 41.39 -3.39 -4.02
N LEU A 31 41.52 -4.68 -4.39
CA LEU A 31 41.70 -5.75 -3.41
C LEU A 31 42.99 -5.56 -2.61
N GLU A 32 44.07 -5.13 -3.26
CA GLU A 32 45.35 -4.87 -2.58
C GLU A 32 45.26 -3.66 -1.65
N THR A 33 44.55 -2.61 -2.06
CA THR A 33 44.25 -1.45 -1.20
C THR A 33 43.44 -1.85 0.04
N GLY A 34 42.44 -2.73 -0.14
CA GLY A 34 41.65 -3.27 0.95
C GLY A 34 42.48 -4.11 1.93
N ARG A 35 43.37 -4.97 1.43
CA ARG A 35 44.30 -5.76 2.26
C ARG A 35 45.22 -4.88 3.08
N LYS A 36 45.83 -3.87 2.45
CA LYS A 36 46.73 -2.94 3.13
C LYS A 36 46.02 -2.18 4.26
N THR A 37 44.79 -1.71 4.00
CA THR A 37 43.99 -1.00 5.02
C THR A 37 43.68 -1.88 6.23
N ILE A 38 43.38 -3.16 6.01
CA ILE A 38 43.13 -4.11 7.10
C ILE A 38 44.42 -4.42 7.87
N GLN A 39 45.55 -4.59 7.18
CA GLN A 39 46.85 -4.77 7.83
C GLN A 39 47.21 -3.56 8.70
N ASP A 40 47.02 -2.35 8.18
CA ASP A 40 47.28 -1.10 8.91
C ASP A 40 46.35 -0.97 10.14
N ALA A 41 45.09 -1.40 10.03
CA ALA A 41 44.13 -1.38 11.13
C ALA A 41 44.39 -2.46 12.19
N SER A 42 44.97 -3.60 11.80
CA SER A 42 45.22 -4.75 12.68
C SER A 42 46.60 -4.75 13.33
N ALA A 43 47.55 -3.94 12.82
CA ALA A 43 48.89 -3.82 13.36
C ALA A 43 48.97 -3.09 14.72
N TYR A 44 47.90 -2.45 15.17
CA TYR A 44 47.89 -1.65 16.40
C TYR A 44 46.78 -2.11 17.36
N SER A 45 47.11 -2.20 18.66
CA SER A 45 46.18 -2.63 19.72
C SER A 45 45.21 -1.53 20.20
N VAL A 46 45.17 -0.38 19.51
CA VAL A 46 44.35 0.78 19.89
C VAL A 46 43.61 1.29 18.67
N TRP A 47 42.31 1.59 18.82
CA TRP A 47 41.48 2.16 17.77
C TRP A 47 42.10 3.45 17.21
N ARG A 48 42.42 3.45 15.92
CA ARG A 48 42.85 4.64 15.18
C ARG A 48 41.97 4.85 13.97
N TYR A 49 41.68 6.10 13.68
CA TYR A 49 41.13 6.50 12.39
C TYR A 49 42.19 6.28 11.31
N THR A 50 42.05 5.24 10.51
CA THR A 50 42.83 5.09 9.28
C THR A 50 42.37 6.19 8.32
N HIS A 51 43.20 7.20 8.12
CA HIS A 51 42.97 8.26 7.15
C HIS A 51 42.94 7.62 5.75
N SER A 52 41.74 7.31 5.26
CA SER A 52 41.52 6.96 3.86
C SER A 52 42.06 8.12 3.03
N GLN A 53 43.08 7.88 2.21
CA GLN A 53 43.51 8.86 1.21
C GLN A 53 42.31 9.22 0.36
N GLN A 54 41.74 10.40 0.61
CA GLN A 54 40.70 10.96 -0.24
C GLN A 54 41.33 11.20 -1.61
N VAL A 55 40.82 10.50 -2.62
CA VAL A 55 40.92 11.00 -3.99
C VAL A 55 40.25 12.37 -3.96
N LEU A 56 41.05 13.42 -4.11
CA LEU A 56 40.66 14.82 -3.98
C LEU A 56 39.47 15.13 -4.88
N PHE A 57 38.27 15.18 -4.29
CA PHE A 57 37.25 16.13 -4.70
C PHE A 57 37.19 17.18 -3.60
N ASN A 58 37.82 18.32 -3.88
CA ASN A 58 37.73 19.51 -3.05
C ASN A 58 36.27 19.92 -2.92
N GLN A 59 35.71 19.81 -1.71
CA GLN A 59 35.00 20.92 -1.05
C GLN A 59 34.71 20.56 0.40
N SER A 60 35.02 21.53 1.25
CA SER A 60 34.97 21.50 2.70
C SER A 60 33.58 21.77 3.27
N SER A 61 33.46 21.44 4.56
CA SER A 61 32.47 21.85 5.57
C SER A 61 31.05 21.26 5.52
N SER A 62 30.84 20.35 6.48
CA SER A 62 29.76 20.37 7.47
C SER A 62 28.34 20.70 6.99
N GLU A 63 27.64 19.68 6.47
CA GLU A 63 26.26 19.30 6.77
C GLU A 63 25.81 18.37 5.64
N ARG A 64 25.50 17.11 5.95
CA ARG A 64 25.04 16.14 4.95
C ARG A 64 23.58 16.41 4.59
N ILE A 65 23.35 17.47 3.82
CA ILE A 65 22.16 17.63 3.00
C ILE A 65 22.39 16.80 1.73
N SER A 66 21.60 15.76 1.54
CA SER A 66 21.54 15.04 0.27
C SER A 66 20.87 15.94 -0.78
N SER A 67 21.65 16.76 -1.48
CA SER A 67 21.20 17.49 -2.67
C SER A 67 21.45 16.64 -3.91
N PHE A 68 20.45 16.57 -4.79
CA PHE A 68 20.58 15.97 -6.12
C PHE A 68 20.83 17.10 -7.12
N VAL A 69 21.87 16.97 -7.93
CA VAL A 69 22.10 17.86 -9.08
C VAL A 69 21.32 17.29 -10.27
N TYR A 70 20.41 18.09 -10.82
CA TYR A 70 19.72 17.73 -12.05
C TYR A 70 20.73 17.61 -13.20
N ASN A 71 20.67 16.51 -13.95
CA ASN A 71 21.58 16.23 -15.07
C ASN A 71 21.23 17.04 -16.34
N ARG A 72 20.52 18.17 -16.20
CA ARG A 72 20.14 19.11 -17.26
C ARG A 72 20.22 20.52 -16.70
N VAL A 73 20.66 21.47 -17.52
CA VAL A 73 20.58 22.91 -17.22
C VAL A 73 19.13 23.23 -16.87
N GLN A 74 18.88 23.78 -15.67
CA GLN A 74 17.55 24.23 -15.28
C GLN A 74 17.02 25.17 -16.37
N PRO A 75 15.75 25.06 -16.79
CA PRO A 75 15.17 26.05 -17.67
C PRO A 75 15.34 27.42 -17.02
N LEU A 76 16.14 28.28 -17.65
CA LEU A 76 16.25 29.69 -17.28
C LEU A 76 14.88 30.31 -17.53
N VAL A 77 14.09 30.39 -16.46
CA VAL A 77 12.94 31.29 -16.44
C VAL A 77 13.56 32.66 -16.26
N ASP A 78 13.49 33.51 -17.29
CA ASP A 78 13.74 34.94 -17.18
C ASP A 78 12.65 35.53 -16.27
N CYS A 79 12.83 35.32 -14.97
CA CYS A 79 12.05 35.97 -13.96
C CYS A 79 12.77 37.30 -13.70
N PRO A 80 12.18 38.47 -13.99
CA PRO A 80 12.77 39.73 -13.59
C PRO A 80 13.06 39.65 -12.08
N GLN A 81 14.28 40.03 -11.68
CA GLN A 81 14.79 39.94 -10.31
C GLN A 81 14.10 40.92 -9.36
N TYR A 82 12.77 40.87 -9.28
CA TYR A 82 11.99 41.49 -8.24
C TYR A 82 11.59 40.38 -7.28
N THR A 83 12.49 40.02 -6.37
CA THR A 83 12.06 39.41 -5.11
C THR A 83 11.85 40.57 -4.14
N PRO A 84 10.64 41.16 -4.05
CA PRO A 84 10.35 41.97 -2.89
C PRO A 84 10.60 41.08 -1.67
N ARG A 85 11.31 41.59 -0.67
CA ARG A 85 11.46 40.91 0.62
C ARG A 85 10.05 40.55 1.08
N LEU A 86 9.73 39.26 1.09
CA LEU A 86 8.46 38.77 1.61
C LEU A 86 8.36 39.23 3.06
N LYS A 87 7.35 40.05 3.36
CA LYS A 87 7.04 40.48 4.73
C LYS A 87 6.69 39.27 5.59
N GLU A 88 7.05 39.31 6.87
CA GLU A 88 6.73 38.23 7.79
C GLU A 88 5.22 38.22 8.11
N TRP A 89 4.67 37.02 8.35
CA TRP A 89 3.27 36.86 8.70
C TRP A 89 2.95 37.63 9.99
N GLY A 90 2.08 38.64 9.88
CA GLY A 90 1.66 39.47 11.02
C GLY A 90 2.28 40.85 11.07
N GLU A 91 3.18 41.20 10.14
CA GLU A 91 3.57 42.60 9.96
C GLU A 91 2.36 43.43 9.48
N PRO A 92 2.19 44.65 10.01
CA PRO A 92 1.10 45.53 9.60
C PRO A 92 1.22 45.86 8.11
N VAL A 93 0.09 45.79 7.40
CA VAL A 93 0.00 46.13 5.98
C VAL A 93 0.45 47.59 5.84
N THR A 94 1.55 47.78 5.13
CA THR A 94 2.08 49.11 4.83
C THR A 94 1.36 49.60 3.59
N ASP A 95 0.80 50.82 3.63
CA ASP A 95 -0.13 51.39 2.64
C ASP A 95 0.40 51.52 1.20
N GLY A 96 1.61 51.05 0.91
CA GLY A 96 2.26 51.15 -0.40
C GLY A 96 2.38 49.86 -1.21
N ASP A 97 2.37 48.67 -0.59
CA ASP A 97 2.89 47.46 -1.26
C ASP A 97 1.87 46.36 -1.53
N ASP A 98 0.77 46.26 -0.76
CA ASP A 98 -0.12 45.10 -0.80
C ASP A 98 -1.62 45.43 -0.92
N ILE A 99 -1.97 46.71 -1.08
CA ILE A 99 -3.35 47.13 -1.34
C ILE A 99 -3.50 47.35 -2.85
N PHE A 100 -3.82 46.29 -3.56
CA PHE A 100 -4.20 46.39 -4.97
C PHE A 100 -5.59 47.01 -5.05
N ASP A 101 -5.71 48.18 -5.65
CA ASP A 101 -7.01 48.72 -6.02
C ASP A 101 -7.70 47.74 -6.99
N MET A 102 -8.96 47.41 -6.73
CA MET A 102 -9.71 46.45 -7.54
C MET A 102 -9.84 46.92 -8.99
N HIS A 103 -9.68 48.23 -9.24
CA HIS A 103 -9.69 48.83 -10.57
C HIS A 103 -8.32 48.86 -11.26
N SER A 104 -7.23 48.59 -10.52
CA SER A 104 -5.87 48.50 -11.07
C SER A 104 -5.45 47.07 -11.41
N LEU A 105 -6.22 46.06 -10.98
CA LEU A 105 -6.03 44.68 -11.38
C LEU A 105 -6.40 44.51 -12.86
N GLU A 106 -5.46 43.98 -13.66
CA GLU A 106 -5.74 43.59 -15.04
C GLU A 106 -6.87 42.54 -15.04
N GLU A 107 -7.88 42.74 -15.91
CA GLU A 107 -8.99 41.81 -16.03
C GLU A 107 -8.45 40.40 -16.29
N PHE A 108 -8.93 39.43 -15.51
CA PHE A 108 -8.44 38.07 -15.56
C PHE A 108 -8.65 37.48 -16.97
N LYS A 109 -7.56 37.40 -17.73
CA LYS A 109 -7.53 36.67 -19.00
C LYS A 109 -7.60 35.19 -18.68
N SER A 110 -8.79 34.60 -18.80
CA SER A 110 -8.99 33.17 -18.64
C SER A 110 -7.98 32.44 -19.49
N THR A 111 -7.11 31.64 -18.87
CA THR A 111 -6.19 30.79 -19.60
C THR A 111 -7.05 29.81 -20.40
N ASN A 112 -6.97 29.84 -21.72
CA ASN A 112 -7.72 28.91 -22.54
C ASN A 112 -7.20 27.48 -22.22
N PHE A 113 -8.04 26.67 -21.57
CA PHE A 113 -7.73 25.29 -21.20
C PHE A 113 -8.17 24.27 -22.26
N ASP A 114 -8.56 24.70 -23.47
CA ASP A 114 -9.00 23.82 -24.57
C ASP A 114 -7.90 22.80 -24.93
N PHE A 115 -6.62 23.13 -24.74
CA PHE A 115 -5.51 22.19 -24.94
C PHE A 115 -5.52 21.00 -23.96
N LEU A 116 -6.13 21.14 -22.77
CA LEU A 116 -6.33 20.04 -21.83
C LEU A 116 -7.46 19.10 -22.30
N ALA A 117 -8.47 19.64 -23.00
CA ALA A 117 -9.50 18.81 -23.62
C ALA A 117 -8.96 18.01 -24.81
N ASP A 118 -7.98 18.57 -25.53
CA ASP A 118 -7.36 17.90 -26.68
C ASP A 118 -6.34 16.82 -26.31
N SER A 119 -5.74 16.89 -25.12
CA SER A 119 -4.75 15.91 -24.64
C SER A 119 -5.35 14.71 -23.90
N ILE A 120 -6.67 14.70 -23.67
CA ILE A 120 -7.37 13.57 -23.05
C ILE A 120 -8.21 12.85 -24.11
N PRO A 121 -7.71 11.76 -24.74
CA PRO A 121 -8.43 11.02 -25.78
C PRO A 121 -9.71 10.29 -25.29
N ILE A 122 -10.06 10.44 -24.01
CA ILE A 122 -11.11 9.65 -23.35
C ILE A 122 -12.52 10.27 -23.52
N PHE A 123 -12.63 11.58 -23.79
CA PHE A 123 -13.94 12.26 -23.83
C PHE A 123 -14.52 12.52 -25.23
N ARG A 124 -13.75 12.32 -26.31
CA ARG A 124 -14.22 12.63 -27.68
C ARG A 124 -15.26 11.67 -28.27
N HIS A 125 -15.63 10.59 -27.57
CA HIS A 125 -16.59 9.60 -28.11
C HIS A 125 -18.01 9.72 -27.57
N ALA A 126 -18.31 10.62 -26.64
CA ALA A 126 -19.63 10.68 -26.01
C ALA A 126 -20.57 11.77 -26.55
N ILE A 127 -20.08 12.77 -27.30
CA ILE A 127 -20.92 13.91 -27.74
C ILE A 127 -20.61 14.28 -29.19
N SER A 128 -20.90 13.37 -30.13
CA SER A 128 -21.11 13.73 -31.52
C SER A 128 -22.13 12.77 -32.10
N ASN A 129 -23.40 13.13 -31.98
CA ASN A 129 -24.50 12.55 -32.75
C ASN A 129 -25.69 13.50 -32.69
N LYS A 130 -25.65 14.56 -33.50
CA LYS A 130 -26.83 15.10 -34.15
C LYS A 130 -26.43 16.11 -35.23
N ARG A 131 -26.45 15.68 -36.48
CA ARG A 131 -27.03 16.42 -37.62
C ARG A 131 -26.98 15.55 -38.87
N ASP A 132 -28.17 15.08 -39.21
CA ASP A 132 -28.80 15.15 -40.53
C ASP A 132 -27.93 14.82 -41.75
N SER A 133 -28.11 13.59 -42.24
CA SER A 133 -27.95 13.30 -43.66
C SER A 133 -29.07 12.35 -44.06
N ALA A 134 -30.07 12.93 -44.73
CA ALA A 134 -31.08 12.22 -45.49
C ALA A 134 -30.48 11.77 -46.84
N ASP A 135 -31.02 10.67 -47.36
CA ASP A 135 -30.75 10.05 -48.65
C ASP A 135 -29.40 9.38 -48.87
N SER A 136 -29.36 8.07 -48.56
CA SER A 136 -28.79 7.11 -49.50
C SER A 136 -29.41 5.72 -49.30
N GLU A 137 -30.13 5.28 -50.32
CA GLU A 137 -30.77 3.97 -50.43
C GLU A 137 -29.78 2.81 -50.46
N ALA A 138 -30.23 1.70 -49.87
CA ALA A 138 -29.94 0.32 -50.25
C ALA A 138 -28.47 -0.18 -50.19
N ARG A 139 -27.97 -0.36 -48.97
CA ARG A 139 -27.09 -1.51 -48.66
C ARG A 139 -27.42 -2.07 -47.28
N PRO A 140 -27.63 -3.40 -47.13
CA PRO A 140 -27.95 -3.98 -45.83
C PRO A 140 -26.79 -3.70 -44.86
N PRO A 141 -27.03 -3.01 -43.74
CA PRO A 141 -25.98 -2.74 -42.77
C PRO A 141 -25.62 -4.07 -42.12
N ASN A 142 -24.45 -4.60 -42.49
CA ASN A 142 -23.76 -5.61 -41.70
C ASN A 142 -23.45 -4.97 -40.34
N LEU A 143 -24.41 -5.04 -39.42
CA LEU A 143 -24.26 -4.74 -38.01
C LEU A 143 -23.18 -5.68 -37.49
N LYS A 144 -21.92 -5.23 -37.60
CA LYS A 144 -20.81 -5.77 -36.83
C LYS A 144 -21.25 -5.60 -35.39
N LYS A 145 -21.86 -6.65 -34.83
CA LYS A 145 -22.12 -6.81 -33.39
C LYS A 145 -20.80 -6.45 -32.75
N ARG A 146 -20.73 -5.21 -32.25
CA ARG A 146 -19.62 -4.74 -31.45
C ARG A 146 -19.64 -5.74 -30.32
N ARG A 147 -18.68 -6.68 -30.33
CA ARG A 147 -18.46 -7.58 -29.22
C ARG A 147 -18.17 -6.62 -28.08
N ILE A 148 -19.21 -6.31 -27.31
CA ILE A 148 -19.08 -5.85 -25.94
C ILE A 148 -18.29 -7.02 -25.37
N ALA A 149 -16.96 -6.86 -25.34
CA ALA A 149 -16.11 -7.79 -24.63
C ALA A 149 -16.82 -7.94 -23.28
N PRO A 150 -17.15 -9.16 -22.85
CA PRO A 150 -17.76 -9.37 -21.55
C PRO A 150 -16.79 -8.71 -20.58
N ASP A 151 -17.14 -7.48 -20.22
CA ASP A 151 -16.39 -6.65 -19.31
C ASP A 151 -16.44 -7.49 -18.07
N LEU A 152 -15.34 -8.21 -17.77
CA LEU A 152 -15.34 -9.24 -16.75
C LEU A 152 -15.95 -8.58 -15.52
N GLU A 153 -17.22 -8.90 -15.28
CA GLU A 153 -18.08 -8.37 -14.24
C GLU A 153 -17.63 -8.96 -12.91
N THR A 154 -16.34 -8.85 -12.62
CA THR A 154 -15.89 -8.72 -11.25
C THR A 154 -16.51 -7.39 -10.82
N GLY A 155 -17.73 -7.46 -10.28
CA GLY A 155 -18.55 -6.30 -9.96
C GLY A 155 -17.72 -5.19 -9.34
N SER A 156 -18.01 -3.96 -9.73
CA SER A 156 -17.26 -2.80 -9.26
C SER A 156 -17.19 -2.82 -7.73
N LEU A 157 -16.00 -3.05 -7.17
CA LEU A 157 -15.76 -3.07 -5.71
C LEU A 157 -16.22 -1.79 -5.03
N VAL A 158 -16.30 -0.71 -5.82
CA VAL A 158 -16.87 0.59 -5.48
C VAL A 158 -18.28 0.46 -4.90
N LYS A 159 -19.09 -0.52 -5.35
CA LYS A 159 -20.45 -0.75 -4.84
C LYS A 159 -20.49 -1.56 -3.55
N ILE A 160 -19.43 -2.30 -3.25
CA ILE A 160 -19.36 -3.26 -2.14
C ILE A 160 -18.82 -2.57 -0.89
N ILE A 161 -17.86 -1.67 -1.07
CA ILE A 161 -17.32 -0.86 0.01
C ILE A 161 -18.25 0.34 0.22
N ALA A 162 -18.82 0.43 1.43
CA ALA A 162 -19.70 1.54 1.80
C ALA A 162 -19.01 2.91 1.66
N LEU A 163 -19.73 3.89 1.11
CA LEU A 163 -19.28 5.27 1.01
C LEU A 163 -19.20 5.94 2.40
N PRO A 164 -18.27 6.90 2.62
CA PRO A 164 -17.27 7.38 1.66
C PRO A 164 -16.05 6.45 1.55
N HIS A 165 -15.49 6.30 0.34
CA HIS A 165 -14.28 5.47 0.10
C HIS A 165 -12.99 6.08 0.65
N ALA A 166 -13.00 7.37 0.98
CA ALA A 166 -11.92 8.04 1.67
C ALA A 166 -12.47 8.65 2.97
N ARG A 167 -11.90 8.22 4.10
CA ARG A 167 -12.18 8.73 5.44
C ARG A 167 -10.88 9.31 5.99
N LEU A 168 -10.76 10.63 5.94
CA LEU A 168 -9.61 11.32 6.51
C LEU A 168 -9.52 11.04 8.01
N ALA A 169 -8.30 11.01 8.53
CA ALA A 169 -8.12 10.93 9.96
C ALA A 169 -8.68 12.21 10.61
N PRO A 170 -9.47 12.08 11.68
CA PRO A 170 -9.82 13.26 12.46
C PRO A 170 -8.52 13.87 12.97
N PHE A 171 -8.34 15.18 12.84
CA PHE A 171 -7.18 15.85 13.42
C PHE A 171 -7.42 15.96 14.93
N THR A 172 -6.59 15.30 15.74
CA THR A 172 -6.64 15.45 17.19
C THR A 172 -5.33 16.00 17.72
N ASN A 173 -5.41 17.07 18.51
CA ASN A 173 -4.25 17.65 19.20
C ASN A 173 -3.80 16.80 20.41
N LYS A 174 -4.49 15.69 20.70
CA LYS A 174 -4.20 14.86 21.87
C LYS A 174 -3.26 13.74 21.44
N PRO A 175 -2.07 13.60 22.05
CA PRO A 175 -1.23 12.44 21.80
C PRO A 175 -2.04 11.19 22.18
N ALA A 176 -2.14 10.23 21.27
CA ALA A 176 -2.93 9.04 21.53
C ALA A 176 -2.22 8.15 22.55
N ASN A 177 -2.93 7.77 23.62
CA ASN A 177 -2.42 6.82 24.58
C ASN A 177 -2.31 5.46 23.91
N ILE A 178 -1.08 5.00 23.64
CA ILE A 178 -0.84 3.64 23.15
C ILE A 178 -1.41 2.68 24.21
N PRO A 179 -2.37 1.80 23.86
CA PRO A 179 -2.87 0.83 24.81
C PRO A 179 -1.72 -0.11 25.17
N GLU A 180 -1.25 -0.08 26.41
CA GLU A 180 -0.18 -0.96 26.91
C GLU A 180 -0.50 -2.45 26.71
N SER A 181 -1.78 -2.78 26.54
CA SER A 181 -2.26 -4.14 26.32
C SER A 181 -1.94 -4.71 24.94
N LEU A 182 -1.69 -3.87 23.92
CA LEU A 182 -1.39 -4.32 22.58
C LEU A 182 0.11 -4.49 22.42
N LYS A 183 0.59 -5.74 22.40
CA LYS A 183 1.98 -6.03 22.10
C LYS A 183 2.27 -5.66 20.63
N PRO A 184 3.36 -4.91 20.35
CA PRO A 184 3.83 -4.68 19.00
C PRO A 184 4.02 -6.00 18.25
N PHE A 185 3.75 -6.00 16.95
CA PHE A 185 3.95 -7.17 16.10
C PHE A 185 5.44 -7.58 16.13
N ALA A 186 5.73 -8.75 16.71
CA ALA A 186 7.10 -9.23 16.92
C ALA A 186 7.46 -10.46 16.06
N LYS A 187 6.59 -10.86 15.13
CA LYS A 187 6.77 -12.13 14.39
C LYS A 187 7.96 -12.10 13.43
N THR A 188 8.33 -10.92 12.96
CA THR A 188 9.31 -10.80 11.87
C THR A 188 9.97 -9.43 11.90
N LEU A 189 11.28 -9.42 11.64
CA LEU A 189 12.04 -8.18 11.54
C LEU A 189 11.64 -7.41 10.28
N PRO A 190 11.53 -6.08 10.35
CA PRO A 190 11.29 -5.23 9.19
C PRO A 190 12.37 -5.44 8.13
N LYS A 191 12.00 -5.51 6.85
CA LYS A 191 12.94 -5.60 5.74
C LYS A 191 12.87 -4.30 4.93
N PRO A 192 13.96 -3.52 4.83
CA PRO A 192 13.94 -2.31 4.03
C PRO A 192 13.64 -2.63 2.56
N LEU A 193 12.89 -1.73 1.91
CA LEU A 193 12.51 -1.87 0.51
C LEU A 193 13.51 -1.16 -0.40
N PRO A 194 14.03 -1.80 -1.46
CA PRO A 194 14.81 -1.11 -2.47
C PRO A 194 14.01 0.07 -3.08
N PRO A 195 14.64 1.22 -3.33
CA PRO A 195 16.07 1.50 -3.18
C PRO A 195 16.51 1.96 -1.77
N LEU A 196 15.61 2.06 -0.80
CA LEU A 196 15.95 2.50 0.55
C LEU A 196 16.79 1.44 1.25
N SER A 197 18.08 1.70 1.43
CA SER A 197 18.99 0.87 2.23
C SER A 197 18.93 1.24 3.71
N GLU A 198 18.47 2.45 4.02
CA GLU A 198 18.39 2.99 5.38
C GLU A 198 16.95 3.46 5.65
N ILE A 199 16.37 3.00 6.75
CA ILE A 199 15.10 3.50 7.27
C ILE A 199 15.45 4.78 8.05
N PRO A 200 15.00 5.98 7.61
CA PRO A 200 15.23 7.18 8.38
C PRO A 200 14.66 7.00 9.80
N PRO A 201 15.26 7.60 10.84
CA PRO A 201 14.68 7.57 12.16
C PRO A 201 13.24 8.08 12.08
N LEU A 202 12.30 7.30 12.63
CA LEU A 202 10.89 7.63 12.59
C LEU A 202 10.67 8.96 13.31
N LEU A 203 10.22 9.97 12.58
CA LEU A 203 9.86 11.24 13.20
C LEU A 203 8.54 11.05 13.97
N PRO A 204 8.37 11.68 15.15
CA PRO A 204 7.18 11.51 15.99
C PRO A 204 5.88 11.91 15.29
N TYR A 205 5.97 12.81 14.30
CA TYR A 205 4.82 13.30 13.51
C TYR A 205 4.74 12.69 12.11
N GLN A 206 5.59 11.71 11.81
CA GLN A 206 5.54 11.03 10.53
C GLN A 206 4.31 10.13 10.47
N ARG A 207 3.57 10.22 9.37
CA ARG A 207 2.46 9.32 9.07
C ARG A 207 2.91 8.27 8.08
N ASN A 208 2.59 7.02 8.42
CA ASN A 208 2.81 5.87 7.57
C ASN A 208 1.46 5.28 7.17
N ALA A 209 1.46 4.37 6.22
CA ALA A 209 0.26 3.67 5.82
C ALA A 209 0.53 2.21 5.46
N TRP A 210 -0.31 1.31 5.95
CA TRP A 210 -0.34 -0.06 5.44
C TRP A 210 -1.15 -0.14 4.16
N ILE A 211 -0.61 -0.86 3.19
CA ILE A 211 -1.31 -1.20 1.95
C ILE A 211 -1.80 -2.65 2.04
N VAL A 212 -3.12 -2.81 2.07
CA VAL A 212 -3.79 -4.11 2.09
C VAL A 212 -4.35 -4.38 0.68
N PRO A 213 -3.74 -5.30 -0.09
CA PRO A 213 -4.20 -5.58 -1.44
C PRO A 213 -5.54 -6.32 -1.41
N ILE A 214 -6.49 -5.86 -2.21
CA ILE A 214 -7.80 -6.48 -2.42
C ILE A 214 -7.82 -7.28 -3.73
N ARG A 215 -7.23 -6.73 -4.79
CA ARG A 215 -7.09 -7.42 -6.08
C ARG A 215 -5.87 -6.94 -6.83
N GLY A 216 -5.07 -7.89 -7.34
CA GLY A 216 -3.89 -7.70 -8.16
C GLY A 216 -2.58 -7.97 -7.43
N THR A 217 -1.46 -7.58 -8.05
CA THR A 217 -0.11 -7.81 -7.54
C THR A 217 0.57 -6.49 -7.23
N MET A 218 1.17 -6.41 -6.05
CA MET A 218 1.91 -5.24 -5.60
C MET A 218 3.19 -5.04 -6.43
N PRO A 219 3.69 -3.80 -6.59
CA PRO A 219 4.95 -3.54 -7.30
C PRO A 219 6.19 -4.17 -6.63
N TRP A 220 6.06 -4.58 -5.37
CA TRP A 220 7.13 -5.21 -4.60
C TRP A 220 6.98 -6.73 -4.63
N ASN A 221 8.00 -7.41 -5.15
CA ASN A 221 8.02 -8.86 -5.39
C ASN A 221 7.83 -9.73 -4.13
N THR A 222 8.14 -9.22 -2.95
CA THR A 222 7.93 -9.93 -1.67
C THR A 222 6.54 -9.72 -1.08
N CYS A 223 5.75 -8.78 -1.60
CA CYS A 223 4.40 -8.55 -1.11
C CYS A 223 3.47 -9.66 -1.58
N THR A 224 2.60 -10.08 -0.67
CA THR A 224 1.53 -11.02 -0.98
C THR A 224 0.55 -10.40 -1.99
N SER A 225 0.27 -11.11 -3.07
CA SER A 225 -0.77 -10.71 -4.05
C SER A 225 -2.16 -10.98 -3.49
N ALA A 226 -3.19 -10.38 -4.10
CA ALA A 226 -4.57 -10.61 -3.72
C ALA A 226 -5.48 -10.89 -4.93
N ALA A 227 -6.51 -11.72 -4.72
CA ALA A 227 -7.53 -12.01 -5.70
C ALA A 227 -8.92 -12.01 -5.05
N ILE A 228 -9.94 -11.72 -5.85
CA ILE A 228 -11.34 -11.83 -5.42
C ILE A 228 -11.92 -13.13 -5.99
N TRP A 229 -12.41 -13.96 -5.09
CA TRP A 229 -13.26 -15.10 -5.36
C TRP A 229 -14.70 -14.66 -5.57
N SER A 230 -15.22 -14.87 -6.79
CA SER A 230 -16.63 -14.70 -7.11
C SER A 230 -17.25 -16.08 -7.33
N ALA A 231 -18.15 -16.50 -6.44
CA ALA A 231 -18.86 -17.77 -6.56
C ALA A 231 -19.89 -17.81 -7.71
N GLN A 232 -20.07 -16.69 -8.44
CA GLN A 232 -21.22 -16.47 -9.33
C GLN A 232 -20.95 -16.72 -10.82
N SER A 233 -19.80 -17.27 -11.23
CA SER A 233 -19.60 -17.62 -12.64
C SER A 233 -19.65 -19.12 -12.86
N PRO A 234 -20.84 -19.71 -13.05
CA PRO A 234 -20.98 -21.12 -13.42
C PRO A 234 -20.47 -21.42 -14.84
N HIS A 235 -20.17 -20.40 -15.65
CA HIS A 235 -19.82 -20.53 -17.07
C HIS A 235 -18.37 -20.19 -17.42
N ASN A 236 -17.57 -19.75 -16.46
CA ASN A 236 -16.14 -19.53 -16.67
C ASN A 236 -15.39 -20.30 -15.60
N PRO A 237 -15.06 -21.59 -15.83
CA PRO A 237 -14.14 -22.29 -14.95
C PRO A 237 -12.87 -21.45 -14.93
N VAL A 238 -12.58 -20.86 -13.77
CA VAL A 238 -11.29 -20.21 -13.52
C VAL A 238 -10.21 -21.15 -14.07
N PRO A 239 -9.24 -20.68 -14.86
CA PRO A 239 -8.16 -21.55 -15.34
C PRO A 239 -7.64 -22.35 -14.15
N VAL A 240 -7.72 -23.68 -14.29
CA VAL A 240 -7.65 -24.71 -13.25
C VAL A 240 -6.34 -24.69 -12.42
N HIS A 241 -5.45 -23.74 -12.69
CA HIS A 241 -4.27 -23.46 -11.88
C HIS A 241 -4.54 -22.71 -10.57
N THR A 242 -5.77 -22.28 -10.30
CA THR A 242 -6.19 -21.79 -8.97
C THR A 242 -7.26 -22.68 -8.33
N THR A 243 -7.11 -24.00 -8.46
CA THR A 243 -7.60 -24.87 -7.37
C THR A 243 -6.96 -24.36 -6.09
N LEU A 244 -7.75 -24.14 -5.03
CA LEU A 244 -7.21 -23.78 -3.71
C LEU A 244 -6.07 -24.76 -3.45
N PRO A 245 -4.80 -24.33 -3.45
CA PRO A 245 -3.68 -25.26 -3.39
C PRO A 245 -3.87 -26.06 -2.11
N ASP A 246 -3.97 -27.37 -2.26
CA ASP A 246 -4.04 -28.29 -1.12
C ASP A 246 -2.84 -27.94 -0.22
N PRO A 247 -3.07 -27.48 1.03
CA PRO A 247 -2.03 -26.87 1.85
C PRO A 247 -0.81 -27.76 2.10
N GLU A 248 -0.90 -29.05 1.78
CA GLU A 248 0.14 -30.05 2.02
C GLU A 248 1.04 -30.35 0.79
N THR A 249 0.64 -30.01 -0.44
CA THR A 249 1.35 -30.48 -1.66
C THR A 249 2.21 -29.45 -2.39
N VAL A 250 2.31 -28.19 -1.93
CA VAL A 250 3.15 -27.17 -2.59
C VAL A 250 4.38 -26.86 -1.73
N PRO A 251 5.54 -27.50 -1.97
CA PRO A 251 6.75 -27.35 -1.16
C PRO A 251 7.49 -26.02 -1.34
N ASP A 252 6.90 -25.00 -1.97
CA ASP A 252 7.57 -23.69 -2.15
C ASP A 252 6.58 -22.51 -1.93
N LEU A 253 6.29 -22.25 -0.66
CA LEU A 253 5.34 -21.25 -0.14
C LEU A 253 5.78 -19.78 -0.32
N SER A 254 6.54 -19.44 -1.37
CA SER A 254 7.10 -18.09 -1.50
C SER A 254 6.05 -17.00 -1.84
N SER A 255 4.83 -17.36 -2.23
CA SER A 255 3.75 -16.37 -2.40
C SER A 255 2.42 -16.88 -1.85
N SER A 256 2.18 -16.63 -0.55
CA SER A 256 0.81 -16.63 -0.03
C SER A 256 -0.02 -15.69 -0.91
N LEU A 257 -1.16 -16.16 -1.43
CA LEU A 257 -2.15 -15.35 -2.16
C LEU A 257 -3.28 -15.02 -1.18
N ILE A 258 -3.63 -13.75 -0.99
CA ILE A 258 -4.84 -13.40 -0.24
C ILE A 258 -6.05 -13.63 -1.15
N VAL A 259 -6.96 -14.48 -0.72
CA VAL A 259 -8.22 -14.71 -1.42
C VAL A 259 -9.34 -14.03 -0.65
N TRP A 260 -9.94 -13.01 -1.27
CA TRP A 260 -11.08 -12.27 -0.74
C TRP A 260 -12.37 -12.80 -1.35
N ASN A 261 -13.46 -12.80 -0.58
CA ASN A 261 -14.80 -12.77 -1.17
C ASN A 261 -15.41 -11.38 -0.93
N PHE A 262 -16.46 -11.04 -1.66
CA PHE A 262 -17.08 -9.71 -1.57
C PHE A 262 -17.54 -9.34 -0.16
N HIS A 263 -18.15 -10.29 0.56
CA HIS A 263 -18.60 -10.10 1.93
C HIS A 263 -17.43 -9.91 2.92
N ALA A 264 -16.30 -10.60 2.70
CA ALA A 264 -15.11 -10.47 3.52
C ALA A 264 -14.49 -9.08 3.36
N VAL A 265 -14.49 -8.51 2.14
CA VAL A 265 -14.05 -7.13 1.89
C VAL A 265 -14.96 -6.14 2.63
N GLU A 266 -16.27 -6.32 2.57
CA GLU A 266 -17.24 -5.47 3.27
C GLU A 266 -17.07 -5.54 4.80
N CYS A 267 -16.95 -6.74 5.37
CA CYS A 267 -16.68 -6.93 6.79
C CYS A 267 -15.34 -6.33 7.21
N PHE A 268 -14.31 -6.47 6.37
CA PHE A 268 -12.99 -5.91 6.63
C PHE A 268 -13.03 -4.38 6.62
N TRP A 269 -13.73 -3.77 5.67
CA TRP A 269 -13.94 -2.32 5.65
C TRP A 269 -14.69 -1.84 6.88
N SER A 270 -15.76 -2.52 7.27
CA SER A 270 -16.55 -2.21 8.47
C SER A 270 -15.71 -2.32 9.74
N PHE A 271 -14.85 -3.34 9.83
CA PHE A 271 -13.87 -3.48 10.90
C PHE A 271 -12.93 -2.26 10.94
N LEU A 272 -12.33 -1.85 9.82
CA LEU A 272 -11.45 -0.68 9.78
C LEU A 272 -12.18 0.61 10.19
N VAL A 273 -13.43 0.79 9.74
CA VAL A 273 -14.27 1.93 10.13
C VAL A 273 -14.51 1.95 11.64
N SER A 274 -14.85 0.81 12.24
CA SER A 274 -15.02 0.71 13.70
C SER A 274 -13.71 0.96 14.45
N LEU A 275 -12.57 0.50 13.90
CA LEU A 275 -11.26 0.75 14.46
C LEU A 275 -10.92 2.25 14.45
N GLN A 276 -11.22 2.96 13.36
CA GLN A 276 -11.09 4.42 13.26
C GLN A 276 -11.99 5.13 14.29
N ALA A 277 -13.24 4.70 14.44
CA ALA A 277 -14.19 5.32 15.37
C ALA A 277 -13.75 5.18 16.84
N ASN A 278 -13.09 4.08 17.19
CA ASN A 278 -12.64 3.80 18.56
C ASN A 278 -11.43 4.64 19.00
N ARG A 279 -10.66 5.24 18.08
CA ARG A 279 -9.49 6.11 18.34
C ARG A 279 -8.41 5.57 19.31
N LYS A 280 -8.40 4.27 19.59
CA LYS A 280 -7.42 3.65 20.52
C LYS A 280 -5.99 3.61 19.96
N LEU A 281 -5.81 3.72 18.65
CA LEU A 281 -4.50 3.75 17.98
C LEU A 281 -4.19 5.14 17.37
N GLY A 282 -4.82 6.18 17.91
CA GLY A 282 -4.71 7.54 17.38
C GLY A 282 -5.44 7.74 16.07
N ASP A 283 -4.90 8.67 15.29
CA ASP A 283 -5.57 9.25 14.13
C ASP A 283 -5.38 8.36 12.89
N ILE A 284 -6.36 7.49 12.67
CA ILE A 284 -6.39 6.57 11.54
C ILE A 284 -7.10 7.22 10.35
N GLY A 285 -6.47 7.24 9.18
CA GLY A 285 -7.08 7.58 7.90
C GLY A 285 -7.30 6.32 7.06
N LEU A 286 -8.44 6.20 6.39
CA LEU A 286 -8.78 5.06 5.54
C LEU A 286 -9.01 5.55 4.12
N SER A 287 -8.50 4.85 3.12
CA SER A 287 -8.91 5.08 1.74
C SER A 287 -8.91 3.78 0.94
N PHE A 288 -9.94 3.58 0.14
CA PHE A 288 -10.00 2.53 -0.87
C PHE A 288 -9.58 3.12 -2.23
N GLN A 289 -8.60 2.50 -2.85
CA GLN A 289 -8.07 2.87 -4.16
C GLN A 289 -8.38 1.73 -5.12
N TRP A 290 -8.99 2.05 -6.26
CA TRP A 290 -9.29 1.08 -7.31
C TRP A 290 -8.47 1.36 -8.57
N ALA A 291 -8.15 0.28 -9.28
CA ALA A 291 -7.43 0.32 -10.53
C ALA A 291 -8.28 1.01 -11.61
N ARG A 292 -7.73 2.08 -12.22
CA ARG A 292 -8.45 2.88 -13.23
C ARG A 292 -8.34 2.33 -14.66
N SER A 293 -7.39 1.43 -14.92
CA SER A 293 -7.23 0.76 -16.22
C SER A 293 -6.32 -0.45 -16.10
N LYS A 294 -6.67 -1.55 -16.79
CA LYS A 294 -5.82 -2.74 -16.94
C LYS A 294 -4.91 -2.55 -18.15
N SER A 295 -3.88 -1.71 -18.06
CA SER A 295 -2.83 -1.71 -19.08
C SER A 295 -1.93 -2.92 -18.85
N SER A 296 -2.04 -3.96 -19.69
CA SER A 296 -1.26 -5.20 -19.57
C SER A 296 0.25 -5.01 -19.73
N ASP A 297 0.68 -3.94 -20.40
CA ASP A 297 2.05 -3.83 -20.90
C ASP A 297 2.98 -3.02 -19.99
N ARG A 298 2.49 -2.54 -18.85
CA ARG A 298 3.30 -1.76 -17.89
C ARG A 298 3.71 -2.61 -16.70
N PRO A 299 4.90 -2.36 -16.12
CA PRO A 299 5.29 -2.99 -14.87
C PRO A 299 4.23 -2.73 -13.79
N PRO A 300 4.07 -3.66 -12.82
CA PRO A 300 3.07 -3.54 -11.78
C PRO A 300 3.23 -2.19 -11.09
N SER A 301 2.16 -1.39 -11.10
CA SER A 301 2.09 -0.10 -10.41
C SER A 301 0.91 -0.13 -9.44
N LEU A 302 0.96 0.68 -8.39
CA LEU A 302 -0.16 0.79 -7.44
C LEU A 302 -1.47 1.21 -8.13
N SER A 303 -1.40 1.92 -9.26
CA SER A 303 -2.60 2.32 -10.03
C SER A 303 -3.28 1.17 -10.77
N ALA A 304 -2.63 0.01 -10.88
CA ALA A 304 -3.18 -1.21 -11.47
C ALA A 304 -3.76 -2.17 -10.42
N LEU A 305 -3.71 -1.79 -9.13
CA LEU A 305 -4.12 -2.60 -7.99
C LEU A 305 -5.36 -2.01 -7.33
N ASP A 306 -6.28 -2.87 -6.88
CA ASP A 306 -7.29 -2.45 -5.90
C ASP A 306 -6.75 -2.72 -4.50
N TYR A 307 -6.70 -1.68 -3.66
CA TYR A 307 -6.15 -1.80 -2.31
C TYR A 307 -6.83 -0.86 -1.33
N ILE A 308 -6.75 -1.23 -0.05
CA ILE A 308 -7.11 -0.36 1.06
C ILE A 308 -5.82 0.19 1.67
N LYS A 309 -5.74 1.52 1.80
CA LYS A 309 -4.65 2.23 2.46
C LYS A 309 -5.11 2.66 3.86
N VAL A 310 -4.42 2.16 4.88
CA VAL A 310 -4.67 2.45 6.30
C VAL A 310 -3.55 3.34 6.82
N THR A 311 -3.79 4.64 6.85
CA THR A 311 -2.84 5.67 7.31
C THR A 311 -2.92 5.82 8.83
N HIS A 312 -1.78 5.89 9.52
CA HIS A 312 -1.67 6.05 10.97
C HIS A 312 -0.35 6.76 11.32
N ASP A 313 -0.15 7.13 12.58
CA ASP A 313 1.12 7.73 12.98
C ASP A 313 2.20 6.66 13.13
N ALA A 314 3.45 7.01 12.83
CA ALA A 314 4.58 6.10 12.76
C ALA A 314 4.76 5.21 14.02
N PRO A 315 4.58 5.70 15.26
CA PRO A 315 4.70 4.86 16.46
C PRO A 315 3.70 3.69 16.51
N TYR A 316 2.56 3.80 15.82
CA TYR A 316 1.51 2.78 15.82
C TYR A 316 1.67 1.74 14.70
N SER A 317 2.69 1.83 13.85
CA SER A 317 2.90 0.93 12.69
C SER A 317 2.75 -0.54 13.04
N MET A 318 3.46 -0.99 14.08
CA MET A 318 3.47 -2.41 14.46
C MET A 318 2.21 -2.84 15.21
N HIS A 319 1.56 -1.93 15.94
CA HIS A 319 0.27 -2.20 16.59
C HIS A 319 -0.83 -2.38 15.54
N MET A 320 -0.83 -1.52 14.51
CA MET A 320 -1.72 -1.65 13.37
C MET A 320 -1.50 -2.97 12.65
N ARG A 321 -0.23 -3.38 12.44
CA ARG A 321 0.06 -4.69 11.84
C ARG A 321 -0.48 -5.86 12.66
N THR A 322 -0.35 -5.81 13.99
CA THR A 322 -0.94 -6.83 14.87
C THR A 322 -2.45 -6.92 14.67
N LEU A 323 -3.17 -5.79 14.62
CA LEU A 323 -4.62 -5.81 14.42
C LEU A 323 -5.02 -6.36 13.05
N LEU A 324 -4.28 -6.02 12.00
CA LEU A 324 -4.52 -6.56 10.65
C LEU A 324 -4.30 -8.08 10.61
N ASP A 325 -3.26 -8.60 11.27
CA ASP A 325 -2.98 -10.05 11.33
C ASP A 325 -3.97 -10.82 12.23
N LEU A 326 -4.53 -10.16 13.25
CA LEU A 326 -5.53 -10.74 14.15
C LEU A 326 -6.94 -10.78 13.54
N TRP A 327 -7.21 -9.96 12.51
CA TRP A 327 -8.51 -9.90 11.87
C TRP A 327 -8.93 -11.27 11.33
N GLN A 328 -10.19 -11.61 11.56
CA GLN A 328 -10.80 -12.88 11.22
C GLN A 328 -12.11 -12.63 10.50
N TYR A 329 -12.30 -13.33 9.39
CA TYR A 329 -13.56 -13.40 8.68
C TYR A 329 -14.36 -14.60 9.20
N GLU A 330 -15.60 -14.35 9.60
CA GLU A 330 -16.56 -15.39 9.92
C GLU A 330 -17.55 -15.49 8.77
N PRO A 331 -17.52 -16.58 7.98
CA PRO A 331 -18.47 -16.75 6.90
C PRO A 331 -19.89 -16.82 7.48
N VAL A 332 -20.82 -16.09 6.87
CA VAL A 332 -22.24 -16.23 7.19
C VAL A 332 -22.61 -17.67 6.89
N LYS A 333 -22.93 -18.43 7.95
CA LYS A 333 -23.52 -19.75 7.78
C LYS A 333 -24.78 -19.51 6.98
N ALA A 334 -24.85 -20.04 5.77
CA ALA A 334 -26.10 -20.11 5.06
C ALA A 334 -27.03 -20.86 6.00
N GLU A 335 -27.89 -20.13 6.70
CA GLU A 335 -29.00 -20.71 7.43
C GLU A 335 -29.75 -21.46 6.35
N ARG A 336 -29.52 -22.78 6.29
CA ARG A 336 -30.43 -23.68 5.62
C ARG A 336 -31.72 -23.39 6.34
N ARG A 337 -32.55 -22.53 5.73
CA ARG A 337 -33.97 -22.42 6.03
C ARG A 337 -34.42 -23.85 5.92
N SER A 338 -34.38 -24.52 7.06
CA SER A 338 -35.02 -25.77 7.26
C SER A 338 -36.45 -25.27 7.24
N GLU A 339 -37.02 -25.26 6.04
CA GLU A 339 -38.44 -25.23 5.85
C GLU A 339 -38.94 -26.49 6.55
N THR A 340 -38.98 -26.44 7.88
CA THR A 340 -39.92 -27.21 8.67
C THR A 340 -41.25 -26.67 8.19
N SER A 341 -41.70 -27.26 7.09
CA SER A 341 -43.07 -27.38 6.66
C SER A 341 -43.87 -27.75 7.90
N THR A 342 -44.33 -26.73 8.63
CA THR A 342 -45.55 -26.80 9.43
C THR A 342 -46.70 -26.88 8.43
N ALA A 343 -46.75 -28.01 7.73
CA ALA A 343 -48.01 -28.58 7.30
C ALA A 343 -48.64 -29.18 8.56
N ARG A 344 -49.90 -28.80 8.79
CA ARG A 344 -50.82 -29.10 9.89
C ARG A 344 -50.86 -28.05 11.00
N GLU A 345 -52.02 -27.60 11.46
CA GLU A 345 -53.42 -27.80 11.07
C GLU A 345 -54.19 -26.77 11.90
N ASN A 346 -55.29 -26.25 11.38
CA ASN A 346 -56.31 -25.62 12.22
C ASN A 346 -56.73 -26.61 13.32
N MET A 347 -56.58 -26.27 14.60
CA MET A 347 -57.50 -26.62 15.70
C MET A 347 -57.08 -25.85 16.97
N ASP A 348 -58.09 -25.29 17.63
CA ASP A 348 -58.09 -24.38 18.78
C ASP A 348 -57.51 -24.94 20.12
N PRO A 349 -57.21 -24.09 21.12
CA PRO A 349 -56.54 -24.42 22.40
C PRO A 349 -57.55 -25.03 23.42
N PRO A 350 -57.17 -25.66 24.59
CA PRO A 350 -56.28 -25.07 25.61
C PRO A 350 -55.54 -26.05 26.58
N MET A 351 -54.91 -25.44 27.60
CA MET A 351 -54.39 -25.99 28.87
C MET A 351 -52.96 -26.56 28.92
N GLU A 352 -52.06 -25.64 29.27
CA GLU A 352 -51.11 -25.70 30.39
C GLU A 352 -50.92 -27.07 31.09
N THR A 353 -49.74 -27.65 30.95
CA THR A 353 -49.08 -28.32 32.08
C THR A 353 -47.58 -28.44 31.89
N LYS A 354 -46.87 -27.94 32.90
CA LYS A 354 -45.45 -28.14 33.19
C LYS A 354 -45.02 -29.59 32.95
N ARG A 355 -44.02 -29.80 32.08
CA ARG A 355 -43.21 -31.01 32.14
C ARG A 355 -41.80 -30.81 31.56
N LEU A 356 -40.85 -30.83 32.49
CA LEU A 356 -39.49 -31.35 32.45
C LEU A 356 -38.62 -31.08 31.19
N GLU A 357 -37.63 -30.22 31.41
CA GLU A 357 -36.20 -30.53 31.26
C GLU A 357 -35.87 -31.92 30.68
N LEU A 358 -35.67 -32.05 29.36
CA LEU A 358 -34.74 -33.03 28.76
C LEU A 358 -34.54 -32.77 27.25
N ALA A 359 -33.95 -31.63 26.90
CA ALA A 359 -33.42 -31.39 25.55
C ALA A 359 -32.25 -30.39 25.59
N LYS A 360 -31.29 -30.63 26.49
CA LYS A 360 -30.05 -29.84 26.60
C LYS A 360 -28.96 -30.28 25.60
N ASP A 361 -29.27 -31.25 24.72
CA ASP A 361 -28.31 -31.84 23.78
C ASP A 361 -28.59 -31.52 22.30
N PHE A 362 -29.40 -30.50 22.00
CA PHE A 362 -29.49 -29.99 20.63
C PHE A 362 -28.22 -29.20 20.28
N CYS A 363 -27.25 -29.95 19.77
CA CYS A 363 -26.14 -29.52 18.93
C CYS A 363 -25.53 -28.17 19.33
N ALA A 364 -24.57 -28.20 20.25
CA ALA A 364 -23.57 -27.14 20.36
C ALA A 364 -23.13 -26.78 18.92
N PRO A 365 -23.36 -25.53 18.46
CA PRO A 365 -23.08 -25.19 17.08
C PRO A 365 -21.60 -25.39 16.85
N LYS A 366 -21.26 -26.33 15.97
CA LYS A 366 -19.90 -26.54 15.46
C LYS A 366 -19.30 -25.16 15.18
N THR A 367 -18.22 -24.86 15.90
CA THR A 367 -17.47 -23.60 15.81
C THR A 367 -17.32 -23.23 14.35
N SER A 368 -17.93 -22.12 13.91
CA SER A 368 -17.70 -21.63 12.55
C SER A 368 -16.19 -21.51 12.37
N GLU A 369 -15.66 -22.12 11.33
CA GLU A 369 -14.26 -22.01 11.01
C GLU A 369 -13.95 -20.54 10.71
N LYS A 370 -13.18 -19.90 11.61
CA LYS A 370 -12.80 -18.49 11.47
C LYS A 370 -11.61 -18.42 10.51
N ILE A 371 -11.79 -17.71 9.41
CA ILE A 371 -10.76 -17.60 8.37
C ILE A 371 -9.91 -16.37 8.66
N ARG A 372 -8.61 -16.55 8.93
CA ARG A 372 -7.66 -15.44 9.02
C ARG A 372 -7.11 -15.09 7.64
N VAL A 373 -7.84 -14.27 6.90
CA VAL A 373 -7.54 -13.89 5.51
C VAL A 373 -6.14 -13.27 5.37
N LEU A 374 -5.70 -12.50 6.37
CA LEU A 374 -4.40 -11.80 6.37
C LEU A 374 -3.28 -12.55 7.12
N LYS A 375 -3.52 -13.77 7.59
CA LYS A 375 -2.51 -14.54 8.33
C LYS A 375 -1.31 -14.80 7.43
N ARG A 376 -0.13 -14.37 7.87
CA ARG A 376 1.14 -14.48 7.11
C ARG A 376 1.15 -13.71 5.78
N ALA A 377 0.24 -12.77 5.58
CA ALA A 377 0.31 -11.87 4.44
C ALA A 377 1.46 -10.88 4.63
N VAL A 378 2.32 -10.75 3.62
CA VAL A 378 3.39 -9.74 3.61
C VAL A 378 2.82 -8.44 3.04
N LEU A 379 2.55 -7.49 3.93
CA LEU A 379 1.98 -6.19 3.60
C LEU A 379 3.08 -5.14 3.43
N ALA A 380 2.83 -4.11 2.60
CA ALA A 380 3.73 -2.97 2.48
C ALA A 380 3.35 -1.87 3.48
N LEU A 381 4.33 -1.36 4.22
CA LEU A 381 4.22 -0.10 4.93
C LEU A 381 4.80 1.00 4.03
N VAL A 382 4.09 2.09 3.82
CA VAL A 382 4.56 3.22 3.00
C VAL A 382 4.54 4.51 3.80
N ASP A 383 5.46 5.43 3.51
CA ASP A 383 5.41 6.78 4.07
C ASP A 383 4.32 7.64 3.39
N ASN A 384 4.19 8.89 3.82
CA ASN A 384 3.29 9.87 3.22
C ASN A 384 3.59 10.19 1.74
N ARG A 385 4.81 9.91 1.26
CA ARG A 385 5.25 10.05 -0.14
C ARG A 385 5.09 8.76 -0.95
N ASN A 386 4.45 7.74 -0.38
CA ASN A 386 4.32 6.39 -0.94
C ASN A 386 5.67 5.67 -1.19
N LYS A 387 6.74 6.06 -0.49
CA LYS A 387 8.00 5.30 -0.46
C LYS A 387 7.87 4.20 0.59
N GLY A 388 8.08 2.95 0.16
CA GLY A 388 7.79 1.78 0.97
C GLY A 388 8.93 1.35 1.89
N ILE A 389 8.56 0.63 2.95
CA ILE A 389 9.37 -0.28 3.77
C ILE A 389 8.56 -1.60 3.88
N LEU A 390 9.17 -2.76 3.64
CA LEU A 390 8.48 -4.04 3.82
C LEU A 390 8.52 -4.45 5.28
N TYR A 391 7.43 -5.05 5.71
CA TYR A 391 7.40 -5.78 6.96
C TYR A 391 6.78 -7.12 6.63
N SER A 392 7.59 -8.17 6.69
CA SER A 392 7.11 -9.55 6.53
C SER A 392 6.18 -9.92 7.66
#